data_AF-A0A7S1ITX8-F1
#
_entry.id   AF-A0A7S1ITX8-F1
#
_cell.length_a   1.000
_cell.length_b   1.000
_cell.length_c   1.000
_cell.angle_alpha   90.00
_cell.angle_beta   90.00
_cell.angle_gamma   90.00
#
_symmetry.space_group_name_H-M   'P 1'
#
loop_
_entity.id
_entity.type
_entity.pdbx_description
1 polymer ?
#
loop_
_entity_poly.entity_id
_entity_poly.type
_entity_poly.pdbx_seq_one_letter_code
_entity_poly.pdbx_strand_id
1 'polypeptide(L)'
;SSTGSAASITANRVSYALGFTGPSMTVDTACSSSLVAMQLAALSLNSQKCRKAIVAGVNLMLSPEPTIGFSVTQMLAPDGRCKTFDASANGYVRGGGGAAVVVTP
;
A
#
# COMPACT_ATOMS: atom_id res chain seq x y z
N SER A 1 -10.02 8.18 17.52
CA SER A 1 -11.16 8.82 16.81
C SER A 1 -11.46 8.04 15.54
N SER A 2 -12.73 7.76 15.24
CA SER A 2 -13.16 6.91 14.10
C SER A 2 -12.70 7.43 12.73
N THR A 3 -12.51 8.75 12.60
CA THR A 3 -11.95 9.40 11.39
C THR A 3 -10.43 9.29 11.28
N GLY A 4 -9.73 8.87 12.34
CA GLY A 4 -8.28 8.72 12.36
C GLY A 4 -7.78 7.48 11.63
N SER A 5 -8.57 6.40 11.65
CA SER A 5 -8.18 5.07 11.15
C SER A 5 -8.99 4.60 9.94
N ALA A 6 -10.02 5.34 9.53
CA ALA A 6 -10.83 4.97 8.37
C ALA A 6 -9.98 4.99 7.09
N ALA A 7 -9.96 3.85 6.36
CA ALA A 7 -9.11 3.66 5.19
C ALA A 7 -9.31 4.76 4.14
N SER A 8 -10.56 5.15 3.84
CA SER A 8 -10.88 6.23 2.90
C SER A 8 -10.32 7.60 3.31
N ILE A 9 -10.15 7.83 4.61
CA ILE A 9 -9.65 9.10 5.13
C ILE A 9 -8.14 9.25 4.89
N THR A 10 -7.39 8.15 4.72
CA THR A 10 -5.95 8.21 4.41
C THR A 10 -5.67 9.00 3.13
N ALA A 11 -6.33 8.67 2.02
CA ALA A 11 -6.20 9.41 0.77
C ALA A 11 -6.80 10.83 0.87
N ASN A 12 -7.99 10.94 1.50
CA ASN A 12 -8.69 12.23 1.59
C ASN A 12 -7.94 13.26 2.44
N ARG A 13 -7.17 12.85 3.45
CA ARG A 13 -6.31 13.76 4.24
C ARG A 13 -5.23 14.39 3.37
N VAL A 14 -4.60 13.63 2.49
CA VAL A 14 -3.58 14.14 1.56
C VAL A 14 -4.22 15.14 0.59
N SER A 15 -5.36 14.76 0.00
CA SER A 15 -6.11 15.63 -0.92
C SER A 15 -6.55 16.93 -0.24
N TYR A 16 -7.08 16.86 0.98
CA TYR A 16 -7.48 18.03 1.75
C TYR A 16 -6.28 18.93 2.11
N ALA A 17 -5.19 18.35 2.62
CA ALA A 17 -4.01 19.10 3.05
C ALA A 17 -3.31 19.83 1.89
N LEU A 18 -3.36 19.26 0.68
CA LEU A 18 -2.70 19.81 -0.50
C LEU A 18 -3.67 20.53 -1.47
N GLY A 19 -4.95 20.62 -1.13
CA GLY A 19 -5.97 21.29 -1.94
C GLY A 19 -6.29 20.59 -3.26
N PHE A 20 -6.14 19.27 -3.33
CA PHE A 20 -6.45 18.49 -4.54
C PHE A 20 -7.95 18.24 -4.68
N THR A 21 -8.45 18.45 -5.90
CA THR A 21 -9.87 18.29 -6.25
C THR A 21 -10.13 17.11 -7.21
N GLY A 22 -9.08 16.40 -7.62
CA GLY A 22 -9.19 15.20 -8.45
C GLY A 22 -9.66 13.96 -7.69
N PRO A 23 -9.67 12.78 -8.34
CA PRO A 23 -10.02 11.52 -7.69
C PRO A 23 -9.17 11.24 -6.45
N SER A 24 -9.81 10.88 -5.34
CA SER A 24 -9.17 10.59 -4.05
C SER A 24 -9.71 9.27 -3.50
N MET A 25 -8.87 8.25 -3.42
CA MET A 25 -9.28 6.91 -3.00
C MET A 25 -8.14 6.15 -2.35
N THR A 26 -8.51 5.26 -1.42
CA THR A 26 -7.62 4.29 -0.82
C THR A 26 -7.91 2.93 -1.45
N VAL A 27 -6.86 2.20 -1.79
CA VAL A 27 -6.94 0.88 -2.43
C VAL A 27 -6.41 -0.15 -1.44
N ASP A 28 -7.17 -1.21 -1.23
CA ASP A 28 -6.74 -2.38 -0.46
C ASP A 28 -6.93 -3.64 -1.29
N THR A 29 -5.81 -4.12 -1.85
CA THR A 29 -5.69 -5.42 -2.50
C THR A 29 -4.54 -6.21 -1.87
N ALA A 30 -4.32 -6.04 -0.56
CA ALA A 30 -3.20 -6.59 0.19
C ALA A 30 -1.83 -6.17 -0.39
N CYS A 31 -0.91 -7.11 -0.64
CA CYS A 31 0.48 -6.84 -1.04
C CYS A 31 0.61 -6.08 -2.37
N SER A 32 -0.42 -6.09 -3.23
CA SER A 32 -0.40 -5.42 -4.53
C SER A 32 -1.01 -4.01 -4.51
N SER A 33 -1.48 -3.53 -3.35
CA SER A 33 -2.27 -2.30 -3.25
C SER A 33 -1.62 -1.08 -3.91
N SER A 34 -0.31 -0.89 -3.74
CA SER A 34 0.43 0.23 -4.34
C SER A 34 0.54 0.13 -5.86
N LEU A 35 0.68 -1.08 -6.40
CA LEU A 35 0.70 -1.33 -7.85
C LEU A 35 -0.69 -1.15 -8.46
N VAL A 36 -1.74 -1.59 -7.76
CA VAL A 36 -3.13 -1.35 -8.21
C VAL A 36 -3.46 0.14 -8.16
N ALA A 37 -3.01 0.87 -7.14
CA ALA A 37 -3.14 2.33 -7.09
C ALA A 37 -2.41 3.01 -8.26
N MET A 38 -1.22 2.52 -8.63
CA MET A 38 -0.50 2.99 -9.83
C MET A 38 -1.29 2.74 -11.11
N GLN A 39 -1.86 1.54 -11.27
CA GLN A 39 -2.71 1.20 -12.42
C GLN A 39 -3.92 2.15 -12.53
N LEU A 40 -4.59 2.43 -11.41
CA LEU A 40 -5.73 3.34 -11.38
C LEU A 40 -5.34 4.79 -11.69
N ALA A 41 -4.16 5.22 -11.25
CA ALA A 41 -3.62 6.53 -11.61
C ALA A 41 -3.35 6.63 -13.12
N ALA A 42 -2.71 5.63 -13.72
CA ALA A 42 -2.48 5.57 -15.16
C ALA A 42 -3.80 5.61 -15.95
N LEU A 43 -4.82 4.84 -15.53
CA LEU A 43 -6.15 4.87 -16.15
C LEU A 43 -6.82 6.25 -16.02
N SER A 44 -6.67 6.92 -14.88
CA SER A 44 -7.24 8.25 -14.64
C SER A 44 -6.56 9.35 -15.46
N LEU A 45 -5.24 9.27 -15.62
CA LEU A 45 -4.47 10.17 -16.48
C LEU A 45 -4.82 9.96 -17.96
N ASN A 46 -4.86 8.70 -18.42
CA ASN A 46 -5.21 8.37 -19.80
C ASN A 46 -6.65 8.77 -20.17
N SER A 47 -7.59 8.63 -19.22
CA SER A 47 -8.98 9.08 -19.40
C SER A 47 -9.19 10.57 -19.13
N GLN A 48 -8.13 11.36 -18.94
CA GLN A 48 -8.17 12.80 -18.68
C GLN A 48 -9.01 13.19 -17.45
N LYS A 49 -9.20 12.27 -16.48
CA LYS A 49 -9.86 12.55 -15.21
C LYS A 49 -8.99 13.38 -14.26
N CYS A 50 -7.67 13.35 -14.46
CA CYS A 50 -6.71 14.22 -13.80
C CYS A 50 -5.51 14.49 -14.72
N ARG A 51 -4.76 15.56 -14.43
CA ARG A 51 -3.54 15.94 -15.17
C ARG A 51 -2.24 15.47 -14.50
N LYS A 52 -2.30 15.20 -13.20
CA LYS A 52 -1.24 14.64 -12.38
C LYS A 52 -1.91 13.76 -11.33
N ALA A 53 -1.22 12.72 -10.89
CA ALA A 53 -1.67 11.86 -9.81
C ALA A 53 -0.55 11.69 -8.78
N ILE A 54 -0.92 11.53 -7.51
CA ILE A 54 0.00 11.05 -6.48
C ILE A 54 -0.40 9.62 -6.16
N VAL A 55 0.56 8.72 -6.25
CA VAL A 55 0.40 7.32 -5.86
C VAL A 55 1.27 7.11 -4.63
N ALA A 56 0.66 6.67 -3.54
CA ALA A 56 1.34 6.41 -2.29
C ALA A 56 0.98 5.02 -1.76
N GLY A 57 1.92 4.37 -1.10
CA GLY A 57 1.71 3.11 -0.40
C GLY A 57 2.42 3.15 0.95
N VAL A 58 1.76 2.62 1.98
CA VAL A 58 2.31 2.54 3.34
C VAL A 58 1.90 1.22 3.98
N ASN A 59 2.83 0.59 4.69
CA ASN A 59 2.58 -0.57 5.54
C ASN A 59 3.34 -0.42 6.85
N LEU A 60 2.65 -0.56 7.98
CA LEU A 60 3.22 -0.47 9.32
C LEU A 60 2.83 -1.71 10.15
N MET A 61 3.77 -2.17 10.98
CA MET A 61 3.57 -3.29 11.89
C MET A 61 3.38 -2.76 13.30
N LEU A 62 2.18 -2.25 13.59
CA LEU A 62 1.88 -1.58 14.86
C LEU A 62 1.41 -2.53 15.97
N SER A 63 1.11 -3.78 15.61
CA SER A 63 0.61 -4.77 16.54
C SER A 63 1.09 -6.18 16.16
N PRO A 64 1.22 -7.10 17.13
CA PRO A 64 1.74 -8.45 16.88
C PRO A 64 0.71 -9.39 16.24
N GLU A 65 -0.59 -9.13 16.36
CA GLU A 65 -1.66 -10.06 15.95
C GLU A 65 -1.59 -10.44 14.46
N PRO A 66 -1.36 -9.51 13.50
CA PRO A 66 -1.19 -9.89 12.11
C PRO A 66 0.03 -10.79 11.90
N THR A 67 1.13 -10.52 12.60
CA THR A 67 2.35 -11.35 12.52
C THR A 67 2.08 -12.75 13.06
N ILE A 68 1.38 -12.88 14.20
CA ILE A 68 0.96 -14.19 14.75
C ILE A 68 0.06 -14.92 13.76
N GLY A 69 -0.92 -14.23 13.17
CA GLY A 69 -1.81 -14.81 12.15
C GLY A 69 -1.05 -15.39 10.97
N PHE A 70 -0.07 -14.64 10.42
CA PHE A 70 0.78 -15.13 9.33
C PHE A 70 1.73 -16.26 9.74
N SER A 71 2.17 -16.31 11.00
CA SER A 71 2.97 -17.43 11.52
C SER A 71 2.15 -18.72 11.61
N VAL A 72 0.90 -18.64 12.07
CA VAL A 72 0.00 -19.80 12.18
C VAL A 72 -0.28 -20.40 10.81
N THR A 73 -0.37 -19.58 9.76
CA THR A 73 -0.56 -20.03 8.37
C THR A 73 0.76 -20.44 7.68
N GLN A 74 1.87 -20.52 8.41
CA GLN A 74 3.20 -20.88 7.89
C GLN A 74 3.68 -20.00 6.73
N MET A 75 3.23 -18.73 6.69
CA MET A 75 3.64 -17.77 5.66
C MET A 75 5.00 -17.12 5.96
N LEU A 76 5.40 -17.08 7.24
CA LEU A 76 6.62 -16.41 7.68
C LEU A 76 7.83 -17.35 7.75
N ALA A 77 8.97 -16.87 7.25
CA ALA A 77 10.23 -17.61 7.33
C ALA A 77 10.77 -17.60 8.79
N PRO A 78 11.08 -18.77 9.39
CA PRO A 78 11.58 -18.86 10.78
C PRO A 78 12.92 -18.15 11.01
N ASP A 79 13.75 -18.03 9.97
CA ASP A 79 15.05 -17.36 9.99
C ASP A 79 14.94 -15.86 9.64
N GLY A 80 13.72 -15.34 9.45
CA GLY A 80 13.45 -13.93 9.24
C GLY A 80 13.97 -13.38 7.91
N ARG A 81 14.16 -14.22 6.88
CA ARG A 81 14.72 -13.82 5.59
C ARG A 81 13.80 -14.20 4.42
N CYS A 82 13.58 -13.23 3.52
CA CYS A 82 13.04 -13.51 2.19
C CYS A 82 14.15 -14.10 1.31
N LYS A 83 14.15 -15.41 1.14
CA LYS A 83 15.12 -16.14 0.31
C LYS A 83 14.60 -16.31 -1.12
N THR A 84 14.30 -15.18 -1.79
CA THR A 84 13.66 -15.18 -3.10
C THR A 84 14.49 -15.97 -4.12
N PHE A 85 13.86 -16.96 -4.76
CA PHE A 85 14.46 -17.86 -5.76
C PHE A 85 15.53 -18.85 -5.24
N ASP A 86 15.77 -18.93 -3.93
CA ASP A 86 16.69 -19.91 -3.35
C ASP A 86 16.00 -21.27 -3.11
N ALA A 87 16.74 -22.37 -3.21
CA ALA A 87 16.22 -23.72 -2.96
C ALA A 87 15.77 -23.93 -1.50
N SER A 88 16.29 -23.15 -0.57
CA SER A 88 15.94 -23.17 0.87
C SER A 88 14.84 -22.17 1.25
N ALA A 89 14.14 -21.59 0.26
CA ALA A 89 13.03 -20.67 0.49
C ALA A 89 11.90 -21.33 1.29
N ASN A 90 11.52 -20.69 2.41
CA ASN A 90 10.61 -21.26 3.41
C ASN A 90 9.66 -20.22 4.01
N GLY A 91 9.32 -19.17 3.26
CA GLY A 91 8.42 -18.09 3.67
C GLY A 91 8.98 -16.70 3.35
N TYR A 92 8.26 -15.66 3.79
CA TYR A 92 8.71 -14.26 3.71
C TYR A 92 8.88 -13.64 5.10
N VAL A 93 9.49 -12.46 5.18
CA VAL A 93 9.49 -11.62 6.39
C VAL A 93 8.71 -10.34 6.11
N ARG A 94 7.91 -9.90 7.08
CA ARG A 94 7.15 -8.66 6.96
C ARG A 94 8.11 -7.46 6.99
N GLY A 95 7.92 -6.54 6.05
CA GLY A 95 8.62 -5.25 6.01
C GLY A 95 7.70 -4.08 6.31
N GLY A 96 8.21 -3.06 6.99
CA GLY A 96 7.51 -1.80 7.20
C GLY A 96 8.11 -0.69 6.33
N GLY A 97 7.27 0.24 5.88
CA GLY A 97 7.74 1.37 5.09
C GLY A 97 6.60 2.09 4.37
N GLY A 98 6.95 3.23 3.77
CA GLY A 98 6.04 3.96 2.90
C GLY A 98 6.79 4.73 1.83
N ALA A 99 6.15 4.92 0.69
CA ALA A 99 6.67 5.68 -0.43
C ALA A 99 5.54 6.39 -1.17
N ALA A 100 5.86 7.49 -1.82
CA ALA A 100 4.95 8.21 -2.70
C ALA A 100 5.68 8.66 -3.97
N VAL A 101 4.98 8.65 -5.08
CA VAL A 101 5.47 9.12 -6.38
C VAL A 101 4.43 10.05 -7.01
N VAL A 102 4.93 11.06 -7.72
CA VAL A 102 4.10 11.91 -8.57
C VAL A 102 4.15 11.33 -9.98
N VAL A 103 2.97 11.09 -10.55
CA VAL A 103 2.82 10.54 -11.89
C VAL A 103 2.20 11.61 -12.79
N THR A 104 2.82 11.80 -13.95
CA THR A 104 2.33 12.66 -15.02
C THR A 104 2.23 11.83 -16.31
N PRO A 105 1.44 12.28 -17.29
CA PRO A 105 1.46 11.69 -18.64
C PRO A 105 2.85 11.71 -19.26
#